data_AF-A0A2R6L9Q4-F1
#
_entry.id   AF-A0A2R6L9Q4-F1
#
_cell.length_a   1.000
_cell.length_b   1.000
_cell.length_c   1.000
_cell.angle_alpha   90.00
_cell.angle_beta   90.00
_cell.angle_gamma   90.00
#
_symmetry.space_group_name_H-M   'P 1'
#
loop_
_entity.id
_entity.type
_entity.pdbx_description
1 polymer ?
#
loop_
_entity_poly.entity_id
_entity_poly.type
_entity_poly.pdbx_seq_one_letter_code
_entity_poly.pdbx_strand_id
1 'polypeptide(L)' 'MARWYDPDGVAARVAGDDAFFVADGGDDGVIDYVSGAPADDDDPDETVLGAIYVDPDRWGEGVGSRLLRRFEV' A
#
# COMPACT_ATOMS: atom_id res chain seq x y z
N MET A 1 -16.22 6.20 0.39
CA MET A 1 -15.13 5.19 0.29
C MET A 1 -15.65 3.81 -0.10
N ALA A 2 -16.72 3.31 0.52
CA ALA A 2 -17.32 1.99 0.22
C ALA A 2 -17.62 1.66 -1.27
N ARG A 3 -17.83 2.67 -2.13
CA ARG A 3 -18.02 2.46 -3.58
C ARG A 3 -16.74 2.04 -4.34
N TRP A 4 -15.57 2.29 -3.74
CA TRP A 4 -14.24 2.05 -4.33
C TRP A 4 -13.38 1.13 -3.48
N TYR A 5 -13.61 1.12 -2.16
CA TYR A 5 -12.92 0.28 -1.20
C TYR A 5 -13.94 -0.53 -0.44
N ASP A 6 -13.92 -1.84 -0.64
CA ASP A 6 -14.59 -2.80 0.22
C ASP A 6 -13.79 -2.94 1.54
N PRO A 7 -14.35 -2.52 2.68
CA PRO A 7 -13.63 -2.56 3.96
C PRO A 7 -13.20 -3.99 4.33
N ASP A 8 -14.04 -4.98 4.03
CA ASP A 8 -13.75 -6.39 4.35
C ASP A 8 -12.62 -6.92 3.48
N GLY A 9 -12.63 -6.61 2.18
CA GLY A 9 -11.52 -6.90 1.27
C GLY A 9 -10.20 -6.24 1.67
N VAL A 10 -10.22 -4.98 2.13
CA VAL A 10 -9.02 -4.31 2.64
C VAL A 10 -8.50 -4.99 3.90
N ALA A 11 -9.38 -5.29 4.85
CA ALA A 11 -8.99 -5.97 6.09
C ALA A 11 -8.39 -7.36 5.83
N ALA A 12 -8.97 -8.11 4.89
CA ALA A 12 -8.44 -9.40 4.46
C ALA A 12 -7.04 -9.26 3.84
N ARG A 13 -6.82 -8.23 3.00
CA ARG A 13 -5.52 -7.96 2.37
C ARG A 13 -4.43 -7.61 3.38
N VAL A 14 -4.78 -6.80 4.39
CA VAL A 14 -3.87 -6.42 5.49
C VAL A 14 -3.51 -7.63 6.36
N ALA A 15 -4.43 -8.59 6.51
CA ALA A 15 -4.21 -9.79 7.32
C ALA A 15 -3.57 -10.96 6.56
N GLY A 16 -3.45 -10.86 5.23
CA GLY A 16 -2.88 -11.90 4.37
C GLY A 16 -1.37 -11.80 4.22
N ASP A 17 -0.82 -12.60 3.30
CA ASP A 17 0.61 -12.62 2.94
C ASP A 17 0.98 -11.61 1.85
N ASP A 18 0.03 -10.72 1.47
CA ASP A 18 0.26 -9.66 0.50
C ASP A 18 1.26 -8.62 1.03
N ALA A 19 2.06 -8.05 0.14
CA ALA A 19 2.97 -6.98 0.50
C ALA A 19 2.17 -5.71 0.79
N PHE A 20 2.06 -5.35 2.08
CA PHE A 20 1.34 -4.17 2.56
C PHE A 20 2.22 -3.35 3.49
N PHE A 21 2.50 -2.09 3.12
CA PHE A 21 3.31 -1.17 3.93
C PHE A 21 2.55 0.13 4.18
N VAL A 22 2.83 0.74 5.34
CA VAL A 22 2.25 2.01 5.76
C VAL A 22 3.36 2.97 6.18
N ALA A 23 3.12 4.27 5.97
CA ALA A 23 3.91 5.31 6.60
C ALA A 23 3.17 5.82 7.86
N ASP A 24 3.84 5.71 9.00
CA ASP A 24 3.37 6.24 10.28
C ASP A 24 3.74 7.73 10.40
N GLY A 25 2.73 8.59 10.55
CA GLY A 25 2.84 10.02 10.76
C GLY A 25 2.91 10.44 12.23
N GLY A 26 2.95 9.50 13.17
CA GLY A 26 2.90 9.75 14.61
C GLY A 26 1.48 10.09 15.03
N ASP A 27 1.28 11.31 15.53
CA ASP A 27 -0.02 11.75 16.07
C ASP A 27 -1.12 11.84 14.98
N ASP A 28 -0.73 12.00 13.71
CA ASP A 28 -1.65 12.02 12.56
C ASP A 28 -2.09 10.60 12.13
N GLY A 29 -1.49 9.56 12.71
CA GLY A 29 -1.73 8.17 12.32
C GLY A 29 -1.12 7.80 10.97
N VAL A 30 -1.78 6.91 10.22
CA VAL A 30 -1.29 6.45 8.91
C VAL A 30 -1.54 7.51 7.85
N ILE A 31 -0.45 7.97 7.22
CA ILE A 31 -0.49 9.07 6.21
C ILE A 31 -0.19 8.62 4.79
N ASP A 32 0.23 7.37 4.60
CA ASP A 32 0.47 6.77 3.28
C ASP A 32 0.38 5.25 3.39
N TYR A 33 -0.01 4.59 2.32
CA TYR A 33 0.08 3.14 2.20
C TYR A 33 0.40 2.71 0.78
N VAL A 34 1.03 1.54 0.68
CA VAL A 34 1.25 0.83 -0.58
C VAL A 34 0.88 -0.64 -0.38
N SER A 35 0.26 -1.21 -1.41
CA SER A 35 -0.07 -2.62 -1.43
C SER A 35 0.21 -3.25 -2.79
N GLY A 36 0.59 -4.51 -2.78
CA GLY A 36 0.80 -5.32 -3.97
C GLY A 36 0.82 -6.80 -3.64
N ALA A 37 0.88 -7.61 -4.68
CA ALA A 37 0.86 -9.07 -4.59
C ALA A 37 1.63 -9.67 -5.78
N PRO A 38 2.04 -10.95 -5.71
CA PRO A 38 2.56 -11.65 -6.89
C PRO A 38 1.63 -11.50 -8.09
N ALA A 39 2.19 -11.40 -9.29
CA ALA A 39 1.43 -11.25 -10.53
C ALA A 39 0.64 -12.52 -10.87
N ASP A 40 1.24 -13.68 -10.61
CA ASP A 40 0.68 -15.02 -10.73
C ASP A 40 1.28 -15.90 -9.63
N ASP A 41 0.55 -16.92 -9.18
CA ASP A 41 1.06 -17.94 -8.26
C ASP A 41 2.16 -18.79 -8.92
N ASP A 42 2.14 -18.92 -10.25
CA ASP A 42 3.10 -19.69 -11.04
C ASP A 42 4.37 -18.89 -11.42
N ASP A 43 4.37 -17.56 -11.24
CA ASP A 43 5.53 -16.68 -11.50
C ASP A 43 5.77 -15.72 -10.32
N PRO A 44 6.42 -16.20 -9.24
CA PRO A 44 6.61 -15.43 -8.01
C PRO A 44 7.66 -14.32 -8.15
N ASP A 45 8.36 -14.23 -9.29
CA ASP A 45 9.41 -13.25 -9.51
C ASP A 45 8.84 -11.90 -10.00
N GLU A 46 7.57 -11.87 -10.43
CA GLU A 46 6.86 -10.65 -10.80
C GLU A 46 5.85 -10.24 -9.71
N THR A 47 5.89 -8.97 -9.31
CA THR A 47 4.96 -8.38 -8.33
C THR A 47 4.17 -7.24 -8.97
N VAL A 48 2.86 -7.23 -8.76
CA VAL A 48 1.97 -6.16 -9.19
C VAL A 48 1.78 -5.14 -8.07
N LEU A 49 2.04 -3.87 -8.39
CA LEU A 49 1.66 -2.74 -7.54
C LEU A 49 0.13 -2.55 -7.63
N GLY A 50 -0.59 -2.92 -6.59
CA GLY A 50 -2.05 -2.86 -6.55
C GLY A 50 -2.58 -1.46 -6.25
N ALA A 51 -2.02 -0.80 -5.24
CA ALA A 51 -2.39 0.58 -4.88
C ALA A 51 -1.25 1.29 -4.15
N ILE A 52 -1.15 2.59 -4.36
CA ILE A 52 -0.35 3.50 -3.55
C ILE A 52 -1.14 4.80 -3.34
N TYR A 53 -1.18 5.31 -2.11
CA TYR A 53 -1.93 6.53 -1.79
C TYR A 53 -1.35 7.25 -0.59
N VAL A 54 -0.97 8.51 -0.82
CA VAL A 54 -0.51 9.46 0.19
C VAL A 54 -1.65 10.39 0.56
N ASP A 55 -1.74 10.79 1.83
CA ASP A 55 -2.61 11.87 2.28
C ASP A 55 -2.39 13.14 1.44
N PRO A 56 -3.44 13.78 0.89
CA PRO A 56 -3.32 14.94 0.00
C PRO A 56 -2.56 16.13 0.61
N ASP A 57 -2.63 16.32 1.92
CA ASP A 57 -1.94 17.41 2.60
C ASP A 57 -0.43 17.18 2.69
N ARG A 58 0.04 15.95 2.42
CA ARG A 58 1.46 15.55 2.41
C ARG A 58 2.02 15.34 1.01
N TRP A 59 1.25 15.68 -0.02
CA TRP A 59 1.73 15.57 -1.40
C TRP A 59 2.90 16.53 -1.66
N GLY A 60 3.89 16.04 -2.40
CA GLY A 60 5.12 16.80 -2.69
C GLY A 60 6.21 16.68 -1.62
N GLU A 61 5.94 16.04 -0.48
CA GLU A 61 6.95 15.82 0.57
C GLU A 61 7.83 14.58 0.32
N GLY A 62 7.49 13.78 -0.69
CA GLY A 62 8.24 12.58 -1.08
C GLY A 62 7.94 11.31 -0.27
N VAL A 63 6.88 11.32 0.55
CA VAL A 63 6.45 10.16 1.36
C VAL A 63 6.17 8.94 0.47
N GLY A 64 5.30 9.09 -0.54
CA GLY A 64 4.98 8.03 -1.50
C GLY A 64 6.19 7.46 -2.23
N SER A 65 7.15 8.30 -2.61
CA SER A 65 8.38 7.82 -3.25
C SER A 65 9.26 7.00 -2.31
N ARG A 66 9.30 7.33 -1.02
CA ARG A 66 10.02 6.55 -0.02
C ARG A 66 9.33 5.21 0.23
N LEU A 67 8.01 5.20 0.30
CA LEU A 67 7.23 3.99 0.54
C LEU A 67 7.27 3.06 -0.67
N LEU A 68 7.18 3.60 -1.89
CA LEU A 68 7.35 2.83 -3.13
C LEU A 68 8.74 2.18 -3.21
N ARG A 69 9.81 2.92 -2.91
CA ARG A 69 11.17 2.35 -2.86
C ARG A 69 11.28 1.22 -1.84
N ARG A 70 10.56 1.29 -0.71
CA ARG A 70 10.54 0.23 0.29
C ARG A 70 9.82 -1.02 -0.22
N PHE A 71 8.81 -0.85 -1.05
CA PHE A 71 8.05 -1.93 -1.68
C PHE A 71 8.84 -2.64 -2.78
N GLU A 72 9.67 -1.92 -3.53
CA GLU A 72 10.48 -2.45 -4.64
C GLU A 72 11.73 -3.24 -4.19
N VAL A 73 11.99 -3.36 -2.88
CA VAL A 73 13.21 -3.94 -2.29
C VAL A 73 12.89 -4.96 -1.20
#